data_AF-A0A6A6TIB1-F1
#
_entry.id   AF-A0A6A6TIB1-F1
#
_cell.length_a   1.000
_cell.length_b   1.000
_cell.length_c   1.000
_cell.angle_alpha   90.00
_cell.angle_beta   90.00
_cell.angle_gamma   90.00
#
_symmetry.space_group_name_H-M   'P 1'
#
loop_
_entity.id
_entity.type
_entity.pdbx_description
1 polymer ?
#
loop_
_entity_poly.entity_id
_entity_poly.type
_entity_poly.pdbx_seq_one_letter_code
_entity_poly.pdbx_strand_id
1 'polypeptide(L)'
;ISTLLSLALATPVHPRQSNLQPFTGALGGITATPVQNSGDAKRPFLVKGDTFVNIGAALQRSCDQQFNACANAANGGDATLSVSGCSTQK
;
A
#
# COMPACT_ATOMS: atom_id res chain seq x y z
N ILE A 1 22.67 26.45 -38.52
CA ILE A 1 23.15 25.38 -37.61
C ILE A 1 22.08 25.26 -36.52
N SER A 2 21.03 24.47 -36.74
CA SER A 2 19.93 24.30 -35.78
C SER A 2 20.00 22.91 -35.15
N THR A 3 20.46 22.85 -33.91
CA THR A 3 20.40 21.65 -33.07
C THR A 3 19.00 21.52 -32.47
N LEU A 4 18.26 20.52 -32.94
CA LEU A 4 17.03 20.06 -32.31
C LEU A 4 17.40 19.25 -31.06
N LEU A 5 17.09 19.79 -29.88
CA LEU A 5 17.21 19.09 -28.61
C LEU A 5 15.93 18.28 -28.37
N SER A 6 15.97 16.97 -28.64
CA SER A 6 14.86 16.07 -28.36
C SER A 6 14.77 15.76 -26.85
N LEU A 7 13.70 16.21 -26.19
CA LEU A 7 13.36 15.76 -24.84
C LEU A 7 12.85 14.31 -24.90
N ALA A 8 13.68 13.36 -24.46
CA ALA A 8 13.22 12.00 -24.22
C ALA A 8 12.35 11.98 -22.94
N LEU A 9 11.05 11.72 -23.11
CA LEU A 9 10.15 11.42 -21.99
C LEU A 9 10.51 10.03 -21.46
N ALA A 10 11.41 9.97 -20.48
CA ALA A 10 11.64 8.76 -19.71
C ALA A 10 10.38 8.49 -18.88
N THR A 11 9.55 7.54 -19.31
CA THR A 11 8.52 6.98 -18.44
C THR A 11 9.24 6.27 -17.30
N PRO A 12 8.95 6.57 -16.02
CA PRO A 12 9.55 5.85 -14.93
C PRO A 12 9.06 4.41 -14.99
N VAL A 13 9.92 3.52 -15.48
CA VAL A 13 9.75 2.06 -15.37
C VAL A 13 9.87 1.75 -13.88
N HIS A 14 8.75 1.78 -13.17
CA HIS A 14 8.71 1.30 -11.80
C HIS A 14 8.92 -0.22 -11.88
N PRO A 15 10.05 -0.77 -11.39
CA PRO A 15 10.18 -2.20 -11.28
C PRO A 15 8.97 -2.71 -10.52
N ARG A 16 8.46 -3.91 -10.84
CA ARG A 16 7.37 -4.51 -10.08
C ARG A 16 7.86 -4.72 -8.65
N GLN A 17 7.61 -3.74 -7.78
CA GLN A 17 8.12 -3.73 -6.42
C GLN A 17 7.47 -4.90 -5.70
N SER A 18 8.29 -5.87 -5.33
CA SER A 18 7.82 -7.06 -4.61
C SER A 18 7.23 -6.62 -3.28
N ASN A 19 6.09 -7.19 -2.93
CA ASN A 19 5.45 -6.93 -1.64
C ASN A 19 6.35 -7.48 -0.53
N LEU A 20 6.76 -6.61 0.39
CA LEU A 20 7.63 -6.92 1.52
C LEU A 20 6.86 -7.45 2.74
N GLN A 21 5.54 -7.57 2.64
CA GLN A 21 4.71 -8.13 3.72
C GLN A 21 4.91 -9.63 3.84
N PRO A 22 5.06 -10.16 5.07
CA PRO A 22 5.15 -11.60 5.31
C PRO A 22 3.79 -12.30 5.35
N PHE A 23 2.68 -11.57 5.14
CA PHE A 23 1.31 -12.05 5.27
C PHE A 23 0.47 -11.70 4.05
N THR A 24 -0.55 -12.51 3.81
CA THR A 24 -1.52 -12.33 2.70
C THR A 24 -2.97 -12.36 3.18
N GLY A 25 -3.19 -12.24 4.50
CA GLY A 25 -4.53 -12.26 5.10
C GLY A 25 -5.44 -11.16 4.56
N ALA A 26 -6.73 -11.47 4.47
CA ALA A 26 -7.77 -10.55 4.01
C ALA A 26 -8.86 -10.39 5.09
N LEU A 27 -9.28 -9.16 5.36
CA LEU A 27 -10.40 -8.86 6.24
C LEU A 27 -11.64 -8.62 5.39
N GLY A 28 -12.64 -9.48 5.50
CA GLY A 28 -13.84 -9.34 4.67
C GLY A 28 -13.55 -9.41 3.16
N GLY A 29 -12.55 -10.19 2.75
CA GLY A 29 -12.09 -10.25 1.36
C GLY A 29 -11.17 -9.10 0.94
N ILE A 30 -10.93 -8.10 1.79
CA ILE A 30 -10.04 -6.98 1.50
C ILE A 30 -8.63 -7.31 1.93
N THR A 31 -7.72 -7.38 0.96
CA THR A 31 -6.29 -7.62 1.20
C THR A 31 -5.59 -6.38 1.77
N ALA A 32 -4.53 -6.58 2.54
CA ALA A 32 -3.72 -5.50 3.05
C ALA A 32 -3.03 -4.72 1.92
N THR A 33 -2.78 -3.44 2.14
CA THR A 33 -2.08 -2.60 1.16
C THR A 33 -0.61 -3.03 1.07
N PRO A 34 -0.07 -3.30 -0.13
CA PRO A 34 1.31 -3.73 -0.28
C PRO A 34 2.31 -2.80 0.41
N VAL A 35 3.31 -3.39 1.07
CA VAL A 35 4.52 -2.67 1.47
C VAL A 35 5.53 -2.84 0.35
N GLN A 36 5.94 -1.76 -0.28
CA GLN A 36 6.86 -1.77 -1.41
C GLN A 36 8.18 -1.10 -1.02
N ASN A 37 9.22 -1.30 -1.84
CA ASN A 37 10.40 -0.45 -1.76
C ASN A 37 10.00 0.97 -2.21
N SER A 38 10.48 2.05 -1.58
CA SER A 38 10.14 3.41 -2.01
C SER A 38 11.09 3.98 -3.06
N GLY A 39 12.28 3.39 -3.22
CA GLY A 39 13.40 3.95 -3.96
C GLY A 39 14.25 4.96 -3.16
N ASP A 40 13.81 5.39 -1.98
CA ASP A 40 14.54 6.31 -1.10
C ASP A 40 15.24 5.54 0.02
N ALA A 41 16.57 5.54 0.01
CA ALA A 41 17.39 4.88 1.04
C ALA A 41 17.13 5.40 2.47
N LYS A 42 16.68 6.65 2.64
CA LYS A 42 16.36 7.21 3.97
C LYS A 42 15.00 6.75 4.49
N ARG A 43 14.07 6.42 3.60
CA ARG A 43 12.69 6.01 3.91
C ARG A 43 12.27 4.85 3.01
N PRO A 44 12.89 3.67 3.14
CA PRO A 44 12.89 2.63 2.10
C PRO A 44 11.55 1.91 1.92
N PHE A 45 10.58 2.09 2.81
CA PHE A 45 9.31 1.37 2.76
C PHE A 45 8.18 2.31 2.29
N LEU A 46 7.35 1.87 1.35
CA LEU A 46 6.23 2.61 0.78
C LEU A 46 4.91 1.86 1.00
N VAL A 47 3.87 2.57 1.44
CA VAL A 47 2.49 2.05 1.59
C VAL A 47 1.53 3.11 1.07
N LYS A 48 1.00 2.92 -0.15
CA LYS A 48 0.02 3.84 -0.79
C LYS A 48 0.40 5.32 -0.65
N GLY A 49 1.63 5.67 -1.06
CA GLY A 49 2.13 7.06 -1.03
C GLY A 49 2.80 7.48 0.28
N ASP A 50 2.53 6.78 1.40
CA ASP A 50 3.22 7.02 2.66
C ASP A 50 4.57 6.28 2.67
N THR A 51 5.67 6.95 2.99
CA THR A 51 6.98 6.31 3.15
C THR A 51 7.35 6.13 4.62
N PHE A 52 8.20 5.15 4.95
CA PHE A 52 8.60 4.85 6.32
C PHE A 52 10.07 4.49 6.39
N VAL A 53 10.70 4.83 7.52
CA VAL A 53 12.08 4.43 7.84
C VAL A 53 12.13 2.98 8.33
N ASN A 54 11.10 2.53 9.05
CA ASN A 54 11.05 1.24 9.71
C ASN A 54 9.95 0.33 9.10
N ILE A 55 10.27 -0.94 8.85
CA ILE A 55 9.35 -1.89 8.23
C ILE A 55 8.11 -2.17 9.10
N GLY A 56 8.27 -2.22 10.43
CA GLY A 56 7.15 -2.42 11.36
C GLY A 56 6.11 -1.30 11.27
N ALA A 57 6.55 -0.05 11.15
CA ALA A 57 5.65 1.09 10.95
C ALA A 57 4.89 1.00 9.60
N ALA A 58 5.57 0.56 8.54
CA ALA A 58 4.93 0.33 7.24
C ALA A 58 3.90 -0.81 7.30
N LEU A 59 4.22 -1.92 7.97
CA LEU A 59 3.30 -3.04 8.16
C LEU A 59 2.07 -2.61 8.96
N GLN A 60 2.26 -1.84 10.05
CA GLN A 60 1.15 -1.33 10.84
C GLN A 60 0.25 -0.41 10.02
N ARG A 61 0.83 0.49 9.22
CA ARG A 61 0.07 1.34 8.29
C ARG A 61 -0.74 0.50 7.30
N SER A 62 -0.15 -0.56 6.76
CA SER A 62 -0.85 -1.48 5.85
C SER A 62 -2.06 -2.15 6.52
N CYS A 63 -1.90 -2.64 7.75
CA CYS A 63 -2.98 -3.21 8.55
C CYS A 63 -4.07 -2.18 8.87
N ASP A 64 -3.70 -0.93 9.14
CA ASP A 64 -4.65 0.17 9.39
C ASP A 64 -5.46 0.50 8.13
N GLN A 65 -4.82 0.55 6.97
CA GLN A 65 -5.50 0.79 5.70
C GLN A 65 -6.48 -0.34 5.36
N GLN A 66 -6.11 -1.59 5.64
CA GLN A 66 -6.99 -2.76 5.48
C GLN A 66 -8.20 -2.70 6.41
N PHE A 67 -7.97 -2.42 7.70
CA PHE A 67 -9.05 -2.25 8.68
C PHE A 67 -10.02 -1.16 8.24
N ASN A 68 -9.51 0.02 7.86
CA ASN A 68 -10.36 1.13 7.44
C ASN A 68 -11.15 0.79 6.17
N ALA A 69 -10.54 0.12 5.19
CA ALA A 69 -11.24 -0.32 3.99
C ALA A 69 -12.37 -1.31 4.32
N CYS A 70 -12.12 -2.29 5.19
CA CYS A 70 -13.13 -3.23 5.65
C CYS A 70 -14.24 -2.55 6.45
N ALA A 71 -13.89 -1.69 7.39
CA ALA A 71 -14.86 -0.94 8.20
C ALA A 71 -15.72 -0.02 7.33
N ASN A 72 -15.12 0.61 6.31
CA ASN A 72 -15.86 1.44 5.35
C ASN A 72 -16.83 0.61 4.51
N ALA A 73 -16.46 -0.61 4.09
CA ALA A 73 -17.37 -1.50 3.37
C ALA A 73 -18.55 -1.95 4.25
N ALA A 74 -18.27 -2.37 5.49
CA ALA A 74 -19.29 -2.74 6.46
C ALA A 74 -20.26 -1.57 6.75
N ASN A 75 -19.72 -0.37 7.04
CA ASN A 75 -20.53 0.83 7.27
C ASN A 75 -21.22 1.35 6.00
N GLY A 76 -20.70 1.00 4.83
CA GLY A 76 -21.24 1.35 3.51
C GLY A 76 -22.43 0.49 3.07
N GLY A 77 -22.84 -0.48 3.89
CA GLY A 77 -24.02 -1.31 3.64
C GLY A 77 -23.71 -2.73 3.13
N ASP A 78 -22.45 -3.16 3.13
CA ASP A 78 -22.13 -4.57 2.90
C ASP A 78 -22.58 -5.42 4.10
N ALA A 79 -23.75 -6.03 3.97
CA ALA A 79 -24.36 -6.86 5.02
C ALA A 79 -23.60 -8.16 5.30
N THR A 80 -22.60 -8.52 4.49
CA THR A 80 -21.74 -9.68 4.74
C THR A 80 -20.59 -9.37 5.70
N LEU A 81 -20.36 -8.09 5.99
CA LEU A 81 -19.26 -7.61 6.83
C LEU A 81 -19.78 -6.97 8.12
N SER A 82 -19.01 -7.12 9.19
CA SER A 82 -19.17 -6.33 10.41
C SER A 82 -17.88 -5.60 10.74
N VAL A 83 -17.98 -4.39 11.29
CA VAL A 83 -16.81 -3.64 11.75
C VAL A 83 -16.02 -4.43 12.80
N SER A 84 -16.71 -5.21 13.65
CA SER A 84 -16.06 -6.12 14.61
C SER A 84 -15.24 -7.21 13.92
N GLY A 85 -15.71 -7.75 12.79
CA GLY A 85 -14.96 -8.71 11.97
C GLY A 85 -13.71 -8.08 11.35
N CYS A 86 -13.77 -6.78 11.02
CA CYS A 86 -12.63 -6.03 10.51
C CYS A 86 -11.53 -5.82 11.55
N SER A 87 -11.83 -5.82 12.85
CA SER A 87 -10.83 -5.61 13.91
C SER A 87 -10.01 -6.86 14.29
N THR A 88 -10.20 -8.01 13.63
CA THR A 88 -9.56 -9.28 14.00
C THR A 88 -8.02 -9.24 14.03
N GLN A 89 -7.40 -8.31 13.31
CA GLN A 89 -5.94 -8.17 13.22
C GLN A 89 -5.36 -7.02 14.08
N LYS A 90 -6.19 -6.39 14.92
CA LYS A 90 -5.79 -5.27 15.79
C LYS A 90 -5.28 -5.75 17.14
#